data_AF-A0A433TM08-F1
#
_entry.id   AF-A0A433TM08-F1
#
_cell.length_a   1.000
_cell.length_b   1.000
_cell.length_c   1.000
_cell.angle_alpha   90.00
_cell.angle_beta   90.00
_cell.angle_gamma   90.00
#
_symmetry.space_group_name_H-M   'P 1'
#
loop_
_entity.id
_entity.type
_entity.pdbx_description
1 polymer ?
#
loop_
_entity_poly.entity_id
_entity_poly.type
_entity_poly.pdbx_seq_one_letter_code
_entity_poly.pdbx_strand_id
1 'polypeptide(L)'
;KKQVFEILSALCVYSREGYDRALQVLDHFKTTKRKKYRFSCILDEIRSGDNVPYKTNLLEFINCLIIYSEDVAERVRVRNEFYGISMKSDVISRPFREETQGALF
;
A
#
# COMPACT_ATOMS: atom_id res chain seq x y z
N LYS A 1 1.03 -11.98 -8.32
CA LYS A 1 0.93 -11.07 -7.15
C LYS A 1 -0.13 -9.99 -7.34
N LYS A 2 -0.22 -9.32 -8.49
CA LYS A 2 -1.24 -8.30 -8.81
C LYS A 2 -2.68 -8.67 -8.40
N GLN A 3 -3.18 -9.83 -8.85
CA GLN A 3 -4.53 -10.32 -8.53
C GLN A 3 -4.84 -10.42 -7.03
N VAL A 4 -3.85 -10.72 -6.19
CA VAL A 4 -4.05 -10.80 -4.74
C VAL A 4 -4.42 -9.42 -4.18
N PHE A 5 -3.74 -8.37 -4.63
CA PHE A 5 -4.01 -7.01 -4.19
C PHE A 5 -5.33 -6.47 -4.74
N GLU A 6 -5.75 -6.89 -5.94
CA GLU A 6 -7.07 -6.56 -6.48
C GLU A 6 -8.19 -7.17 -5.63
N ILE A 7 -8.04 -8.45 -5.23
CA ILE A 7 -9.00 -9.13 -4.35
C ILE A 7 -9.02 -8.48 -2.96
N LEU A 8 -7.86 -8.18 -2.37
CA LEU A 8 -7.79 -7.51 -1.08
C LEU A 8 -8.42 -6.11 -1.13
N SER A 9 -8.23 -5.38 -2.24
CA SER A 9 -8.87 -4.08 -2.47
C SER A 9 -10.40 -4.21 -2.52
N ALA A 10 -10.91 -5.19 -3.27
CA ALA A 10 -12.34 -5.49 -3.33
C ALA A 10 -12.90 -5.80 -1.94
N LEU A 11 -12.22 -6.64 -1.14
CA LEU A 11 -12.65 -6.96 0.22
C LEU A 11 -12.79 -5.72 1.11
N CYS A 12 -11.84 -4.78 1.01
CA CYS A 12 -11.90 -3.51 1.75
C CYS A 12 -13.12 -2.66 1.36
N VAL A 13 -13.50 -2.68 0.09
CA VAL A 13 -14.61 -1.87 -0.46
C VAL A 13 -15.96 -2.45 -0.07
N TYR A 14 -16.13 -3.77 -0.16
CA TYR A 14 -17.44 -4.41 -0.07
C TYR A 14 -17.94 -4.65 1.35
N SER A 15 -17.06 -4.70 2.36
CA SER A 15 -17.50 -4.90 3.74
C SER A 15 -16.46 -4.48 4.77
N ARG A 16 -16.93 -4.07 5.95
CA ARG A 16 -16.08 -3.81 7.11
C ARG A 16 -15.29 -5.05 7.55
N GLU A 17 -15.91 -6.22 7.55
CA GLU A 17 -15.19 -7.46 7.86
C GLU A 17 -14.07 -7.71 6.84
N GLY A 18 -14.32 -7.50 5.55
CA GLY A 18 -13.30 -7.63 4.51
C GLY A 18 -12.12 -6.67 4.70
N TYR A 19 -12.40 -5.43 5.12
CA TYR A 19 -11.37 -4.47 5.52
C TYR A 19 -10.51 -4.98 6.69
N ASP A 20 -11.15 -5.42 7.77
CA ASP A 20 -10.46 -5.93 8.97
C ASP A 20 -9.61 -7.16 8.63
N ARG A 21 -10.13 -8.05 7.77
CA ARG A 21 -9.38 -9.21 7.27
C ARG A 21 -8.18 -8.81 6.42
N ALA A 22 -8.31 -7.79 5.56
CA ALA A 22 -7.19 -7.31 4.76
C ALA A 22 -6.05 -6.76 5.65
N LEU A 23 -6.38 -6.00 6.70
CA LEU A 23 -5.39 -5.55 7.69
C LEU A 23 -4.76 -6.73 8.46
N GLN A 24 -5.57 -7.70 8.90
CA GLN A 24 -5.06 -8.90 9.58
C GLN A 24 -4.08 -9.69 8.70
N VAL A 25 -4.35 -9.82 7.40
CA VAL A 25 -3.45 -10.47 6.45
C VAL A 25 -2.12 -9.73 6.36
N LEU A 26 -2.13 -8.39 6.33
CA LEU A 26 -0.89 -7.60 6.31
C LEU A 26 -0.11 -7.73 7.62
N ASP A 27 -0.78 -7.74 8.77
CA ASP A 27 -0.13 -7.95 10.07
C ASP A 27 0.40 -9.38 10.24
N HIS A 28 -0.28 -10.37 9.69
CA HIS A 28 0.23 -11.73 9.62
C HIS A 28 1.48 -11.80 8.72
N PHE A 29 1.43 -11.18 7.53
CA PHE A 29 2.58 -11.12 6.62
C PHE A 29 3.78 -10.42 7.24
N LYS A 30 3.57 -9.34 7.99
CA LYS A 30 4.61 -8.66 8.77
C LYS A 30 5.35 -9.65 9.66
N THR A 31 4.61 -10.44 10.44
CA THR A 31 5.17 -11.42 11.39
C THR A 31 5.89 -12.54 10.65
N THR A 32 5.25 -13.14 9.65
CA THR A 32 5.80 -14.26 8.86
C THR A 32 7.07 -13.86 8.10
N LYS A 33 7.15 -12.62 7.61
CA LYS A 33 8.33 -12.07 6.91
C LYS A 33 9.31 -11.35 7.84
N ARG A 34 9.10 -11.39 9.17
CA ARG A 34 9.93 -10.73 10.19
C ARG A 34 10.19 -9.24 9.88
N LYS A 35 9.16 -8.54 9.39
CA LYS A 35 9.22 -7.11 9.11
C LYS A 35 8.78 -6.31 10.34
N LYS A 36 9.30 -5.09 10.46
CA LYS A 36 8.93 -4.18 11.55
C LYS A 36 7.52 -3.58 11.36
N TYR A 37 7.09 -3.38 10.12
CA TYR A 37 5.81 -2.75 9.80
C TYR A 37 5.05 -3.55 8.73
N ARG A 38 3.71 -3.48 8.78
CA ARG A 38 2.83 -4.23 7.86
C ARG A 38 2.88 -3.73 6.42
N PHE A 39 3.14 -2.44 6.22
CA PHE A 39 3.35 -1.86 4.88
C PHE A 39 4.73 -2.13 4.28
N SER A 40 5.70 -2.64 5.06
CA SER A 40 7.06 -2.88 4.55
C SER A 40 7.08 -3.84 3.36
N CYS A 41 6.24 -4.88 3.38
CA CYS A 41 6.15 -5.84 2.27
C CYS A 41 5.67 -5.17 0.97
N ILE A 42 4.72 -4.23 1.06
CA ILE A 42 4.20 -3.52 -0.12
C ILE A 42 5.25 -2.53 -0.64
N LEU A 43 5.93 -1.80 0.25
CA LEU A 43 7.00 -0.88 -0.13
C LEU A 43 8.19 -1.58 -0.77
N ASP A 44 8.54 -2.78 -0.31
CA ASP A 44 9.57 -3.60 -0.95
C ASP A 44 9.18 -3.95 -2.40
N GLU A 45 7.90 -4.27 -2.65
CA GLU A 45 7.39 -4.57 -3.99
C GLU A 45 7.35 -3.31 -4.88
N ILE A 46 7.01 -2.14 -4.33
CA ILE A 46 7.05 -0.87 -5.07
C ILE A 46 8.49 -0.50 -5.45
N ARG A 47 9.47 -0.76 -4.57
CA ARG A 47 10.89 -0.51 -4.85
C ARG A 47 11.50 -1.46 -5.87
N SER A 48 11.15 -2.74 -5.77
CA SER A 48 11.77 -3.80 -6.58
C SER A 48 11.06 -4.04 -7.92
N GLY A 49 9.81 -3.61 -8.06
CA GLY A 49 9.10 -3.75 -9.31
C GLY A 49 9.61 -2.77 -10.37
N ASP A 50 9.60 -3.20 -11.63
CA ASP A 50 9.85 -2.32 -12.79
C ASP A 50 8.54 -2.00 -13.56
N ASN A 51 7.47 -2.73 -13.23
CA ASN A 51 6.17 -2.61 -13.90
C ASN A 51 5.32 -1.51 -13.24
N VAL A 52 5.16 -0.38 -13.93
CA VAL A 52 4.37 0.77 -13.48
C VAL A 52 2.91 0.38 -13.15
N PRO A 53 2.14 -0.30 -14.02
CA PRO A 53 0.79 -0.78 -13.69
C PRO A 53 0.70 -1.61 -12.40
N TYR A 54 1.73 -2.42 -12.09
CA TYR A 54 1.76 -3.16 -10.84
C TYR A 54 1.96 -2.25 -9.64
N LYS A 55 2.88 -1.27 -9.72
CA LYS A 55 3.09 -0.26 -8.67
C LYS A 55 1.84 0.58 -8.43
N THR A 56 1.16 0.99 -9.50
CA THR A 56 -0.12 1.71 -9.41
C THR A 56 -1.14 0.91 -8.62
N ASN A 57 -1.32 -0.38 -8.93
CA ASN A 57 -2.25 -1.25 -8.20
C ASN A 57 -1.88 -1.42 -6.71
N LEU A 58 -0.59 -1.41 -6.37
CA LEU A 58 -0.14 -1.45 -4.96
C LEU A 58 -0.50 -0.16 -4.21
N LEU A 59 -0.32 1.00 -4.86
CA LEU A 59 -0.70 2.30 -4.30
C LEU A 59 -2.22 2.45 -4.21
N GLU A 60 -2.97 1.96 -5.19
CA GLU A 60 -4.43 1.87 -5.15
C GLU A 60 -4.90 1.05 -3.95
N PHE A 61 -4.29 -0.11 -3.70
CA PHE A 61 -4.64 -0.92 -2.53
C PHE A 61 -4.37 -0.18 -1.21
N ILE A 62 -3.25 0.54 -1.08
CA ILE A 62 -2.97 1.38 0.10
C ILE A 62 -4.04 2.47 0.24
N ASN A 63 -4.42 3.12 -0.87
CA ASN A 63 -5.48 4.12 -0.88
C ASN A 63 -6.83 3.52 -0.46
N CYS A 64 -7.17 2.30 -0.90
CA CYS A 64 -8.35 1.59 -0.43
C CYS A 64 -8.32 1.40 1.09
N LEU A 65 -7.19 0.97 1.67
CA LEU A 65 -7.07 0.78 3.11
C LEU A 65 -7.23 2.08 3.92
N ILE A 66 -6.88 3.22 3.33
CA ILE A 66 -7.05 4.53 3.98
C ILE A 66 -8.49 5.02 3.81
N ILE A 67 -9.10 4.87 2.63
CA ILE A 67 -10.43 5.43 2.34
C ILE A 67 -11.54 4.64 3.03
N TYR A 68 -11.45 3.32 3.04
CA TYR A 68 -12.53 2.44 3.52
C TYR A 68 -12.51 2.18 5.03
N SER A 69 -11.61 2.79 5.78
CA SER A 69 -11.77 2.82 7.23
C SER A 69 -12.88 3.78 7.64
N GLU A 70 -13.85 3.29 8.40
CA GLU A 70 -15.01 4.06 8.86
C GLU A 70 -14.62 5.21 9.81
N ASP A 71 -13.63 4.98 10.67
CA ASP A 71 -13.17 5.97 11.66
C ASP A 71 -12.12 6.92 11.08
N VAL A 72 -12.40 8.22 11.17
CA VAL A 72 -11.46 9.30 10.78
C VAL A 72 -10.14 9.16 11.55
N ALA A 73 -10.25 8.82 12.84
CA ALA A 73 -9.19 8.40 13.75
C ALA A 73 -8.22 7.44 13.08
N GLU A 74 -8.79 6.31 12.68
CA GLU A 74 -8.07 5.25 11.98
C GLU A 74 -7.48 5.72 10.66
N ARG A 75 -8.25 6.42 9.82
CA ARG A 75 -7.77 6.87 8.51
C ARG A 75 -6.49 7.68 8.64
N VAL A 76 -6.42 8.56 9.63
CA VAL A 76 -5.22 9.35 9.93
C VAL A 76 -4.10 8.45 10.45
N ARG A 77 -4.39 7.50 11.35
CA ARG A 77 -3.40 6.56 11.90
C ARG A 77 -2.76 5.69 10.81
N VAL A 78 -3.58 5.03 9.98
CA VAL A 78 -3.12 4.18 8.87
C VAL A 78 -2.29 4.98 7.87
N ARG A 79 -2.77 6.18 7.51
CA ARG A 79 -2.05 7.11 6.64
C ARG A 79 -0.68 7.47 7.22
N ASN A 80 -0.62 7.90 8.48
CA ASN A 80 0.63 8.31 9.13
C ASN A 80 1.61 7.15 9.27
N GLU A 81 1.12 5.94 9.53
CA GLU A 81 1.94 4.73 9.53
C GLU A 81 2.61 4.52 8.16
N PHE A 82 1.83 4.58 7.07
CA PHE A 82 2.35 4.44 5.72
C PHE A 82 3.34 5.54 5.34
N TYR A 83 3.00 6.82 5.56
CA TYR A 83 3.90 7.95 5.28
C TYR A 83 5.20 7.84 6.06
N GLY A 84 5.14 7.50 7.36
CA GLY A 84 6.30 7.40 8.22
C GLY A 84 7.32 6.35 7.76
N ILE A 85 6.86 5.26 7.12
CA ILE A 85 7.75 4.23 6.55
C ILE A 85 8.23 4.63 5.16
N SER A 86 7.35 5.23 4.36
CA SER A 86 7.66 5.66 2.99
C SER A 86 8.73 6.75 2.95
N MET A 87 8.70 7.70 3.88
CA MET A 87 9.74 8.73 4.03
C MET A 87 11.08 8.14 4.45
N LYS A 88 11.09 7.10 5.32
CA LYS A 88 12.33 6.42 5.72
C LYS A 88 12.96 5.59 4.61
N SER A 89 12.23 5.33 3.53
CA SER A 89 12.63 4.41 2.47
C SER A 89 12.75 5.07 1.09
N ASP A 90 12.50 6.39 0.99
CA ASP A 90 12.54 7.20 -0.24
C ASP A 90 11.76 6.63 -1.44
N VAL A 91 10.73 5.81 -1.16
CA VAL A 91 10.05 5.00 -2.19
C VAL A 91 9.10 5.83 -3.04
N ILE A 92 8.41 6.79 -2.43
CA ILE A 92 7.37 7.59 -3.12
C ILE A 92 8.00 8.74 -3.91
N SER A 93 9.18 9.22 -3.52
CA SER A 93 9.88 10.32 -4.17
C SER A 93 10.46 9.98 -5.56
N ARG A 94 10.60 8.68 -5.88
CA ARG A 94 11.15 8.17 -7.14
C ARG A 94 10.12 7.98 -8.27
N PRO A 95 8.99 7.28 -8.09
CA PRO A 95 8.02 7.06 -9.16
C PRO A 95 7.41 8.37 -9.67
N PHE A 96 7.22 9.39 -8.81
CA PHE A 96 6.73 10.71 -9.24
C PHE A 96 7.73 11.54 -10.07
N ARG A 97 9.03 11.18 -10.09
CA ARG A 97 10.03 11.85 -10.94
C ARG A 97 10.10 11.27 -12.35
N GLU A 98 9.75 9.99 -12.52
CA GLU A 98 9.78 9.35 -13.84
C GLU A 98 8.62 9.82 -14.73
N GLU A 99 7.46 10.18 -14.15
CA GLU A 99 6.35 10.79 -14.89
C GLU A 99 6.66 12.23 -15.37
N THR A 100 7.56 12.96 -14.69
CA THR A 100 7.95 14.33 -15.10
C THR A 100 9.10 14.36 -16.10
N GLN A 101 9.86 13.27 -16.26
CA GLN A 101 10.95 13.19 -17.25
C GLN A 101 10.51 12.56 -18.57
N GLY A 102 9.42 11.78 -18.60
CA GLY A 102 8.84 11.24 -19.84
C GLY A 102 8.00 12.23 -20.67
N ALA A 103 7.74 13.44 -20.14
CA ALA A 103 6.98 14.50 -20.83
C ALA A 103 7.87 15.58 -21.46
N LEU A 104 9.18 15.39 -21.45
CA LEU A 104 10.17 16.33 -22.00
C LEU A 104 11.16 15.62 -22.94
N PHE A 105 10.67 14.82 -23.89
CA PHE A 105 11.34 14.56 -25.18
C PHE A 105 10.29 14.18 -26.23
#